data_AF-A0A970C4B9-F1
#
_entry.id   AF-A0A970C4B9-F1
#
_cell.length_a   1.000
_cell.length_b   1.000
_cell.length_c   1.000
_cell.angle_alpha   90.00
_cell.angle_beta   90.00
_cell.angle_gamma   90.00
#
_symmetry.space_group_name_H-M   'P 1'
#
loop_
_entity.id
_entity.type
_entity.pdbx_description
1 polymer ?
#
loop_
_entity_poly.entity_id
_entity_poly.type
_entity_poly.pdbx_seq_one_letter_code
_entity_poly.pdbx_strand_id
1 'polypeptide(L)' 'MIFLLILLYLAIIAFETPKLVKEKKWRDLLVFSLFMLAAIGLSLPVAMGVNIPNPSRYITRFFAPLSKAIMGREPFFM' A
#
# COMPACT_ATOMS: atom_id res chain seq x y z
N MET A 1 -3.46 -18.06 -2.48
CA MET A 1 -3.79 -16.64 -2.20
C MET A 1 -3.21 -15.70 -3.25
N ILE A 2 -1.92 -15.76 -3.57
CA ILE A 2 -1.27 -14.87 -4.56
C ILE A 2 -1.93 -14.93 -5.96
N PHE A 3 -2.26 -16.12 -6.47
CA PHE A 3 -2.94 -16.27 -7.77
C PHE A 3 -4.28 -15.51 -7.84
N LEU A 4 -5.08 -15.54 -6.78
CA LEU A 4 -6.35 -14.80 -6.70
C LEU A 4 -6.10 -13.28 -6.70
N LEU A 5 -5.05 -12.84 -6.00
CA LEU A 5 -4.66 -11.43 -5.95
C LEU A 5 -4.25 -10.91 -7.35
N ILE A 6 -3.46 -11.68 -8.09
CA ILE A 6 -3.05 -11.36 -9.46
C ILE A 6 -4.28 -11.32 -10.38
N LEU A 7 -5.15 -12.33 -10.29
CA LEU A 7 -6.37 -12.39 -11.10
C LEU A 7 -7.28 -11.18 -10.83
N LEU A 8 -7.41 -10.75 -9.57
CA LEU A 8 -8.16 -9.56 -9.19
C LEU A 8 -7.58 -8.31 -9.85
N TYR A 9 -6.27 -8.09 -9.78
CA TYR A 9 -5.64 -6.93 -10.43
C TYR A 9 -5.82 -6.95 -11.95
N LEU A 10 -5.67 -8.11 -12.58
CA LEU A 10 -5.92 -8.26 -14.02
C LEU A 10 -7.36 -7.93 -14.38
N ALA A 11 -8.34 -8.39 -13.59
CA ALA A 11 -9.75 -8.09 -13.81
C ALA A 11 -10.04 -6.58 -13.70
N ILE A 12 -9.49 -5.91 -12.69
CA ILE A 12 -9.65 -4.45 -12.51
C ILE A 12 -9.03 -3.70 -13.69
N ILE A 13 -7.80 -4.05 -14.08
CA ILE A 13 -7.11 -3.42 -15.21
C ILE A 13 -7.89 -3.64 -16.51
N ALA A 14 -8.36 -4.87 -16.75
CA ALA A 14 -9.11 -5.21 -17.96
C ALA A 14 -10.47 -4.49 -18.04
N PHE A 15 -11.10 -4.18 -16.90
CA PHE A 15 -12.39 -3.48 -16.88
C PHE A 15 -12.24 -1.95 -16.98
N GLU A 16 -11.31 -1.37 -16.21
CA GLU A 16 -11.20 0.09 -16.07
C GLU A 16 -10.37 0.73 -17.21
N THR A 17 -9.25 0.11 -17.58
CA THR A 17 -8.32 0.63 -18.60
C THR A 17 -8.98 0.88 -19.97
N PRO A 18 -9.75 -0.05 -20.57
CA PRO A 18 -10.32 0.19 -21.89
C PRO A 18 -11.31 1.36 -21.89
N LYS A 19 -12.03 1.58 -20.80
CA LYS A 19 -12.93 2.73 -20.64
C LYS A 19 -12.13 4.04 -20.64
N LEU A 20 -11.09 4.12 -19.82
CA LEU A 20 -10.20 5.29 -19.73
C LEU A 20 -9.52 5.62 -21.06
N VAL A 21 -9.04 4.60 -21.79
CA VAL A 21 -8.41 4.77 -23.11
C VAL A 21 -9.42 5.23 -24.16
N LYS A 22 -10.60 4.61 -24.22
CA LYS A 22 -11.66 4.99 -25.16
C LYS A 22 -12.14 6.43 -24.97
N GLU A 23 -12.27 6.87 -23.72
CA GLU A 23 -12.67 8.23 -23.37
C GLU A 23 -11.49 9.24 -23.48
N LYS A 24 -10.29 8.81 -23.90
CA LYS A 24 -9.07 9.64 -23.98
C LYS A 24 -8.73 10.35 -22.67
N LYS A 25 -9.08 9.76 -21.53
CA LYS A 25 -8.82 10.30 -20.19
C LYS A 25 -7.41 9.95 -19.72
N TRP A 26 -6.41 10.50 -20.40
CA TRP A 26 -4.98 10.18 -20.15
C TRP A 26 -4.51 10.58 -18.75
N ARG A 27 -5.04 11.68 -18.19
CA ARG A 27 -4.74 12.11 -16.81
C ARG A 27 -5.28 11.09 -15.81
N ASP A 28 -6.52 10.66 -15.98
CA ASP A 28 -7.16 9.68 -15.10
C ASP A 28 -6.49 8.30 -15.25
N LEU A 29 -6.08 7.95 -16.47
CA LEU A 29 -5.31 6.73 -16.73
C LEU A 29 -3.95 6.76 -16.02
N LEU A 30 -3.27 7.91 -16.00
CA LEU A 30 -2.03 8.10 -15.25
C LEU A 30 -2.24 7.92 -13.75
N VAL A 31 -3.28 8.56 -13.19
CA VAL A 31 -3.62 8.42 -11.76
C VAL A 31 -3.95 6.97 -11.44
N PHE A 32 -4.83 6.33 -12.21
CA PHE A 32 -5.17 4.92 -12.07
C PHE A 32 -3.93 4.03 -12.10
N SER A 33 -3.05 4.24 -13.08
CA SER A 33 -1.82 3.45 -13.23
C SER A 33 -0.88 3.62 -12.04
N LEU A 34 -0.72 4.85 -11.54
CA LEU A 34 0.10 5.14 -10.37
C LEU A 34 -0.44 4.44 -9.12
N PHE A 35 -1.75 4.55 -8.88
CA PHE A 35 -2.40 3.86 -7.76
C PHE A 35 -2.34 2.34 -7.90
N MET A 36 -2.49 1.80 -9.11
CA MET A 36 -2.35 0.36 -9.34
C MET A 36 -0.93 -0.14 -9.08
N LEU A 37 0.08 0.58 -9.58
CA LEU A 37 1.48 0.24 -9.30
C LEU A 37 1.76 0.28 -7.80
N ALA A 38 1.24 1.27 -7.08
CA ALA A 38 1.37 1.33 -5.62
C ALA A 38 0.68 0.15 -4.94
N ALA A 39 -0.55 -0.19 -5.33
CA ALA A 39 -1.30 -1.31 -4.77
C ALA A 39 -0.58 -2.65 -5.00
N ILE A 40 -0.11 -2.90 -6.22
CA ILE A 40 0.64 -4.10 -6.60
C ILE A 40 1.99 -4.15 -5.88
N GLY A 41 2.73 -3.04 -5.88
CA GLY A 41 4.06 -2.92 -5.27
C GLY A 41 4.05 -3.08 -3.75
N LEU A 42 2.95 -2.78 -3.08
CA LEU A 42 2.80 -3.03 -1.65
C LEU A 42 2.26 -4.43 -1.36
N SER A 43 1.22 -4.86 -2.08
CA SER A 43 0.51 -6.11 -1.75
C SER A 43 1.23 -7.37 -2.19
N LEU A 44 1.85 -7.39 -3.39
CA LEU A 44 2.48 -8.61 -3.92
C LEU A 44 3.69 -9.03 -3.09
N PRO A 45 4.65 -8.14 -2.76
CA PRO A 45 5.80 -8.55 -1.95
C PRO A 45 5.36 -9.06 -0.57
N VAL A 46 4.39 -8.40 0.07
CA VAL A 46 3.82 -8.85 1.35
C VAL A 46 3.19 -10.24 1.20
N ALA A 47 2.40 -10.47 0.14
CA ALA A 47 1.79 -11.76 -0.12
C ALA A 47 2.81 -12.87 -0.44
N MET A 48 3.99 -12.51 -0.97
CA MET A 48 5.13 -13.40 -1.22
C MET A 48 6.00 -13.63 0.02
N GLY A 49 5.64 -13.04 1.18
CA GLY A 49 6.41 -13.17 2.41
C GLY A 49 7.63 -12.25 2.51
N VAL A 50 7.75 -11.24 1.63
CA VAL A 50 8.76 -10.20 1.78
C VAL A 50 8.43 -9.39 3.03
N ASN A 51 9.36 -9.39 3.98
CA ASN A 51 9.26 -8.57 5.19
C ASN A 51 9.51 -7.11 4.84
N ILE A 52 8.43 -6.40 4.48
CA ILE A 52 8.44 -4.95 4.40
C ILE A 52 8.48 -4.41 5.83
N PRO A 53 9.50 -3.61 6.20
CA PRO A 53 9.59 -3.08 7.55
C PRO A 53 8.34 -2.24 7.86
N ASN A 54 7.64 -2.61 8.94
CA ASN A 54 6.36 -2.00 9.27
C ASN A 54 6.56 -0.51 9.58
N PRO A 55 5.89 0.42 8.85
CA PRO A 55 5.98 1.85 9.12
C PRO A 55 5.64 2.22 10.57
N SER A 56 4.78 1.43 11.23
CA SER A 56 4.44 1.64 12.64
C SER A 56 5.66 1.61 13.53
N ARG A 57 6.67 0.78 13.26
CA ARG A 57 7.90 0.75 14.07
C ARG A 57 8.66 2.06 14.02
N TYR A 58 8.70 2.70 12.86
CA TYR A 58 9.35 4.00 12.71
C TYR A 58 8.57 5.11 13.39
N ILE A 59 7.24 5.10 13.26
CA ILE A 59 6.35 6.04 13.94
C ILE A 59 6.53 5.87 15.46
N THR A 60 6.45 4.65 15.98
CA THR A 60 6.66 4.38 17.42
C THR A 60 8.02 4.85 17.88
N ARG A 61 9.10 4.62 17.12
CA ARG A 61 10.44 5.10 17.48
C ARG A 61 10.53 6.62 17.53
N PHE A 62 9.88 7.31 16.61
CA PHE A 62 9.85 8.76 16.55
C PHE A 62 9.05 9.37 17.72
N PHE A 63 7.92 8.76 18.07
CA PHE A 63 7.03 9.24 19.14
C PHE A 63 7.33 8.65 20.53
N ALA A 64 8.19 7.64 20.64
CA ALA A 64 8.63 7.06 21.91
C ALA A 64 9.12 8.10 22.95
N PRO A 65 9.98 9.08 22.61
CA PRO A 65 10.41 10.09 23.60
C PRO A 65 9.23 10.94 24.10
N LEU A 66 8.29 11.30 23.23
CA LEU A 66 7.11 12.06 23.60
C LEU A 66 6.16 11.24 24.49
N SER A 67 5.94 9.97 24.13
CA SER A 67 5.12 9.05 24.92
C SER A 67 5.71 8.85 26.32
N LYS A 68 7.03 8.71 26.43
CA LYS A 68 7.73 8.56 27.71
C LYS A 68 7.63 9.83 28.56
N ALA A 69 7.73 11.01 27.95
CA ALA A 69 7.60 12.29 28.65
C ALA A 69 6.18 12.52 29.20
N ILE A 70 5.14 12.06 28.50
CA ILE A 70 3.73 12.24 28.92
C ILE A 70 3.26 11.13 29.86
N MET A 71 3.55 9.86 29.56
CA MET A 71 3.04 8.72 30.33
C MET A 71 3.94 8.31 31.51
N GLY A 72 5.19 8.77 31.55
CA GLY A 72 6.15 8.39 32.60
C GLY A 72 6.56 6.90 32.60
N ARG A 73 6.20 6.14 31.56
CA ARG A 73 6.55 4.73 31.35
C ARG A 73 6.73 4.43 29.86
N GLU A 74 7.56 3.43 29.54
CA GLU A 74 7.79 3.01 28.15
C GLU A 74 6.45 2.55 27.52
N PRO A 75 6.13 2.99 26.28
CA PRO A 75 4.89 2.60 25.62
C PRO A 75 4.83 1.08 25.37
N PHE A 76 3.69 0.46 25.65
CA PHE A 76 3.45 -1.00 25.58
C PHE A 76 3.63 -1.62 24.18
N PHE A 77 3.89 -0.80 23.14
CA PHE A 77 3.91 -1.20 21.73
C PHE A 77 5.32 -1.40 21.15
N MET A 78 6.33 -1.70 21.98
CA MET A 78 7.72 -2.00 21.55
C MET A 78 7.95 -3.49 21.29
#